data_AF-A0A523J7P9-F1
#
_entry.id   AF-A0A523J7P9-F1
#
_cell.length_a   1.000
_cell.length_b   1.000
_cell.length_c   1.000
_cell.angle_alpha   90.00
_cell.angle_beta   90.00
_cell.angle_gamma   90.00
#
_symmetry.space_group_name_H-M   'P 1'
#
loop_
_entity.id
_entity.type
_entity.pdbx_description
1 polymer ?
#
loop_
_entity_poly.entity_id
_entity_poly.type
_entity_poly.pdbx_seq_one_letter_code
_entity_poly.pdbx_strand_id
1 'polypeptide(L)'
;MAFIHTILEATRGAVHQAHRYPPAMLPEAASATLPTSLRIRFSAGERPYLFWVSDWSDPPEGRCRYKILSKSLPDRSLDVLVLQEGGPLRRRALAQIQVPSDSPAGWLERWVDVLGAELAVRFERFDLRDVENLNEWRSIAQRLGWTRQRAVR
;
A
#
# COMPACT_ATOMS: atom_id res chain seq x y z
N MET A 1 14.16 -20.88 -6.62
CA MET A 1 13.39 -20.84 -5.35
C MET A 1 12.51 -19.59 -5.35
N ALA A 2 11.19 -19.74 -5.28
CA ALA A 2 10.27 -18.61 -5.15
C ALA A 2 10.19 -18.18 -3.68
N PHE A 3 10.71 -17.00 -3.36
CA PHE A 3 10.59 -16.45 -2.01
C PHE A 3 9.23 -15.76 -1.87
N ILE A 4 8.33 -16.37 -1.11
CA ILE A 4 7.09 -15.71 -0.69
C ILE A 4 7.46 -14.71 0.39
N HIS A 5 7.56 -13.43 0.03
CA HIS A 5 7.68 -12.36 1.01
C HIS A 5 6.30 -11.99 1.53
N THR A 6 6.01 -12.38 2.77
CA THR A 6 4.80 -11.96 3.48
C THR A 6 5.02 -10.55 4.01
N ILE A 7 4.47 -9.56 3.32
CA ILE A 7 4.57 -8.17 3.79
C ILE A 7 3.67 -7.97 5.04
N LEU A 8 2.51 -8.66 5.16
CA LEU A 8 1.62 -8.62 6.34
C LEU A 8 0.79 -9.94 6.47
N GLU A 9 0.49 -10.45 7.68
CA GLU A 9 -0.31 -11.69 7.94
C GLU A 9 -1.71 -11.46 8.51
N ALA A 10 -2.75 -11.90 7.77
CA ALA A 10 -3.21 -11.05 6.67
C ALA A 10 -4.57 -11.56 5.92
N THR A 11 -5.61 -12.20 6.48
CA THR A 11 -6.81 -12.86 5.85
C THR A 11 -8.06 -12.04 5.34
N ARG A 12 -8.17 -11.83 4.00
CA ARG A 12 -9.35 -11.69 3.07
C ARG A 12 -10.42 -10.57 3.18
N GLY A 13 -10.26 -9.44 2.45
CA GLY A 13 -11.41 -8.56 2.15
C GLY A 13 -11.15 -7.14 1.59
N ALA A 14 -10.10 -6.92 0.79
CA ALA A 14 -9.97 -5.64 0.09
C ALA A 14 -10.90 -5.60 -1.13
N VAL A 15 -11.64 -4.51 -1.30
CA VAL A 15 -12.44 -4.26 -2.50
C VAL A 15 -11.47 -3.95 -3.64
N HIS A 16 -11.48 -4.76 -4.69
CA HIS A 16 -10.68 -4.56 -5.90
C HIS A 16 -11.48 -3.70 -6.88
N GLN A 17 -10.98 -2.51 -7.21
CA GLN A 17 -11.59 -1.65 -8.23
C GLN A 17 -10.57 -1.26 -9.30
N ALA A 18 -10.98 -1.37 -10.56
CA ALA A 18 -10.19 -0.88 -11.70
C ALA A 18 -10.57 0.57 -11.98
N HIS A 19 -9.59 1.48 -11.97
CA HIS A 19 -9.83 2.92 -12.12
C HIS A 19 -8.96 3.52 -13.23
N ARG A 20 -9.59 4.13 -14.25
CA ARG A 20 -8.88 4.87 -15.33
C ARG A 20 -8.64 6.35 -14.99
N TYR A 21 -9.33 6.87 -13.99
CA TYR A 21 -9.20 8.23 -13.47
C TYR A 21 -9.06 8.16 -11.95
N PRO A 22 -8.36 9.13 -11.31
CA PRO A 22 -8.26 9.16 -9.86
C PRO A 22 -9.67 9.15 -9.28
N PRO A 23 -10.07 8.13 -8.48
CA PRO A 23 -11.36 8.18 -7.82
C PRO A 23 -11.36 9.33 -6.83
N ALA A 24 -12.48 10.05 -6.75
CA ALA A 24 -12.70 11.14 -5.80
C ALA A 24 -12.96 10.64 -4.36
N MET A 25 -12.87 9.33 -4.09
CA MET A 25 -13.03 8.75 -2.76
C MET A 25 -12.28 7.41 -2.67
N LEU A 26 -11.71 7.11 -1.50
CA LEU A 26 -11.63 5.72 -1.06
C LEU A 26 -13.07 5.19 -1.01
N PRO A 27 -13.40 4.01 -1.58
CA PRO A 27 -14.76 3.50 -1.54
C PRO A 27 -15.25 3.57 -0.10
N GLU A 28 -16.35 4.30 0.13
CA GLU A 28 -17.00 4.44 1.43
C GLU A 28 -17.02 3.06 2.03
N ALA A 29 -16.23 2.86 3.08
CA ALA A 29 -15.83 1.54 3.51
C ALA A 29 -17.12 0.76 3.75
N ALA A 30 -17.44 -0.15 2.84
CA ALA A 30 -18.57 -1.04 2.99
C ALA A 30 -18.42 -1.57 4.41
N SER A 31 -19.43 -1.27 5.22
CA SER A 31 -19.54 -1.67 6.62
C SER A 31 -19.78 -3.19 6.65
N ALA A 32 -18.79 -3.91 6.15
CA ALA A 32 -18.66 -5.34 6.14
C ALA A 32 -17.38 -5.55 6.95
N THR A 33 -17.54 -6.09 8.15
CA THR A 33 -16.51 -6.45 9.12
C THR A 33 -15.18 -6.71 8.43
N LEU A 34 -14.32 -5.69 8.38
CA LEU A 34 -13.08 -5.79 7.63
C LEU A 34 -12.18 -6.75 8.38
N PRO A 35 -11.66 -7.77 7.72
CA PRO A 35 -10.75 -8.66 8.37
C PRO A 35 -9.52 -7.87 8.78
N THR A 36 -8.96 -8.29 9.92
CA THR A 36 -7.77 -7.74 10.58
C THR A 36 -6.52 -7.84 9.73
N SER A 37 -6.67 -8.26 8.47
CA SER A 37 -5.65 -8.99 7.81
C SER A 37 -5.76 -9.01 6.24
N LEU A 38 -4.81 -8.36 5.54
CA LEU A 38 -4.32 -8.48 4.14
C LEU A 38 -2.91 -9.19 3.88
N ARG A 39 -2.85 -10.28 3.09
CA ARG A 39 -1.63 -10.95 2.62
C ARG A 39 -1.34 -10.55 1.17
N ILE A 40 -0.31 -9.74 0.96
CA ILE A 40 0.18 -9.46 -0.39
C ILE A 40 1.23 -10.51 -0.73
N ARG A 41 0.97 -11.31 -1.77
CA ARG A 41 1.91 -12.29 -2.29
C ARG A 41 2.59 -11.72 -3.51
N PHE A 42 3.90 -11.90 -3.57
CA PHE A 42 4.72 -11.52 -4.71
C PHE A 42 5.22 -12.79 -5.38
N SER A 43 5.13 -12.83 -6.71
CA SER A 43 5.81 -13.84 -7.50
C SER A 43 7.32 -13.66 -7.39
N ALA A 44 8.09 -14.71 -7.71
CA ALA A 44 9.55 -14.61 -7.69
C ALA A 44 10.02 -13.50 -8.65
N GLY A 45 10.74 -12.50 -8.12
CA GLY A 45 11.23 -11.36 -8.90
C GLY A 45 10.32 -10.13 -8.89
N GLU A 46 9.08 -10.24 -8.40
CA GLU A 46 8.20 -9.09 -8.21
C GLU A 46 8.58 -8.30 -6.96
N ARG A 47 8.71 -6.98 -7.10
CA ARG A 47 9.01 -6.06 -5.99
C ARG A 47 8.11 -4.83 -6.09
N PRO A 48 7.33 -4.50 -5.06
CA PRO A 48 6.78 -3.16 -4.92
C PRO A 48 7.91 -2.15 -4.97
N TYR A 49 7.68 -1.06 -5.68
CA TYR A 49 8.76 -0.13 -5.99
C TYR A 49 8.40 1.32 -5.72
N LEU A 50 7.13 1.69 -5.51
CA LEU A 50 6.80 2.98 -4.92
C LEU A 50 6.05 2.77 -3.62
N PHE A 51 6.49 3.47 -2.60
CA PHE A 51 5.87 3.52 -1.30
C PHE A 51 5.57 4.98 -0.96
N TRP A 52 4.43 5.21 -0.33
CA TRP A 52 4.11 6.48 0.31
C TRP A 52 3.77 6.23 1.77
N VAL A 53 4.27 7.10 2.63
CA VAL A 53 3.96 7.08 4.06
C VAL A 53 3.48 8.47 4.41
N SER A 54 2.30 8.57 5.03
CA SER A 54 1.81 9.84 5.50
C SER A 54 2.42 10.24 6.83
N ASP A 55 2.36 11.53 7.13
CA ASP A 55 2.43 12.02 8.49
C ASP A 55 1.31 11.38 9.35
N TRP A 56 1.48 11.43 10.67
CA TRP A 56 0.42 11.02 11.59
C TRP A 56 -0.72 12.04 11.56
N SER A 57 -1.93 11.54 11.45
CA SER A 57 -3.19 12.25 11.59
C SER A 57 -3.89 11.82 12.88
N ASP A 58 -4.69 12.71 13.47
CA ASP A 58 -5.49 12.47 14.67
C ASP A 58 -6.99 12.52 14.34
N PRO A 59 -7.52 11.57 13.54
CA PRO A 59 -8.95 11.50 13.27
C PRO A 59 -9.74 11.10 14.54
N PRO A 60 -11.08 11.26 14.56
CA PRO A 60 -11.92 10.93 15.73
C PRO A 60 -11.72 9.51 16.26
N GLU A 61 -11.37 8.54 15.42
CA GLU A 61 -11.14 7.13 15.77
C GLU A 61 -9.76 6.87 16.40
N GLY A 62 -8.94 7.91 16.51
CA GLY A 62 -7.62 7.92 17.13
C GLY A 62 -6.46 8.02 16.14
N ARG A 63 -5.29 8.37 16.68
CA ARG A 63 -4.08 8.64 15.92
C ARG A 63 -3.71 7.53 14.94
N CYS A 64 -3.58 7.88 13.67
CA CYS A 64 -3.27 6.95 12.59
C CYS A 64 -2.34 7.58 11.55
N ARG A 65 -1.73 6.76 10.70
CA ARG A 65 -1.05 7.17 9.48
C ARG A 65 -1.51 6.30 8.33
N TYR A 66 -1.41 6.83 7.13
CA TYR A 66 -1.76 6.15 5.90
C TYR A 66 -0.51 5.72 5.16
N LYS A 67 -0.64 4.62 4.43
CA LYS A 67 0.46 3.95 3.78
C LYS A 67 0.00 3.43 2.44
N ILE A 68 0.74 3.75 1.38
CA ILE A 68 0.40 3.34 0.03
C ILE A 68 1.59 2.58 -0.54
N LEU A 69 1.34 1.44 -1.16
CA LEU A 69 2.36 0.77 -1.98
C LEU A 69 1.81 0.54 -3.38
N SER A 70 2.71 0.51 -4.35
CA SER A 70 2.37 0.10 -5.71
C SER A 70 3.34 -0.93 -6.26
N LYS A 71 2.79 -1.78 -7.12
CA LYS A 71 3.50 -2.86 -7.82
C LYS A 71 3.11 -2.83 -9.29
N SER A 72 4.06 -3.05 -10.19
CA SER A 72 3.75 -3.35 -11.59
C SER A 72 3.31 -4.80 -11.71
N LEU A 73 2.28 -5.02 -12.52
CA LEU A 73 1.84 -6.33 -12.97
C LEU A 73 2.46 -6.66 -14.33
N PRO A 74 2.43 -7.94 -14.77
CA PRO A 74 3.00 -8.37 -16.05
C PRO A 74 2.40 -7.65 -17.28
N ASP A 75 1.15 -7.23 -17.20
CA ASP A 75 0.42 -6.47 -18.24
C ASP A 75 0.74 -4.96 -18.20
N ARG A 76 1.74 -4.55 -17.40
CA ARG A 76 2.13 -3.16 -17.13
C ARG A 76 1.09 -2.34 -16.38
N SER A 77 -0.01 -2.94 -15.92
CA SER A 77 -0.92 -2.28 -14.98
C SER A 77 -0.25 -2.16 -13.61
N LEU A 78 -0.75 -1.28 -12.75
CA LEU A 78 -0.30 -1.16 -11.37
C LEU A 78 -1.32 -1.77 -10.42
N ASP A 79 -0.85 -2.50 -9.43
CA ASP A 79 -1.61 -2.87 -8.25
C ASP A 79 -1.22 -1.94 -7.10
N VAL A 80 -2.17 -1.16 -6.60
CA VAL A 80 -1.98 -0.13 -5.59
C VAL A 80 -2.77 -0.51 -4.36
N LEU A 81 -2.11 -0.51 -3.20
CA LEU A 81 -2.74 -0.83 -1.93
C LEU A 81 -2.66 0.35 -0.98
N VAL A 82 -3.77 0.61 -0.30
CA VAL A 82 -3.91 1.63 0.74
C VAL A 82 -4.14 0.99 2.09
N LEU A 83 -3.33 1.36 3.06
CA LEU A 83 -3.42 0.91 4.44
C LEU A 83 -3.56 2.11 5.37
N GLN A 84 -4.35 1.94 6.42
CA GLN A 84 -4.35 2.75 7.62
C GLN A 84 -3.62 1.99 8.73
N GLU A 85 -2.73 2.67 9.46
CA GLU A 85 -2.02 2.14 10.61
C GLU A 85 -2.23 3.07 11.82
N GLY A 86 -2.86 2.57 12.89
CA GLY A 86 -2.98 3.23 14.19
C GLY A 86 -2.37 2.38 15.31
N GLY A 87 -1.50 2.97 16.13
CA GLY A 87 -0.83 2.26 17.23
C GLY A 87 -0.12 0.94 16.84
N PRO A 88 0.32 0.12 17.81
CA PRO A 88 1.14 -1.08 17.55
C PRO A 88 0.39 -2.25 16.87
N LEU A 89 -0.94 -2.25 16.93
CA LEU A 89 -1.79 -3.38 16.55
C LEU A 89 -2.99 -3.04 15.66
N ARG A 90 -3.30 -1.76 15.38
CA ARG A 90 -4.42 -1.42 14.49
C ARG A 90 -3.88 -1.16 13.10
N ARG A 91 -4.06 -2.12 12.20
CA ARG A 91 -3.79 -1.95 10.78
C ARG A 91 -5.02 -2.38 10.00
N ARG A 92 -5.44 -1.57 9.05
CA ARG A 92 -6.64 -1.79 8.24
C ARG A 92 -6.30 -1.53 6.78
N ALA A 93 -6.61 -2.48 5.90
CA ALA A 93 -6.60 -2.22 4.48
C ALA A 93 -7.83 -1.39 4.12
N LEU A 94 -7.62 -0.27 3.42
CA LEU A 94 -8.70 0.63 3.01
C LEU A 94 -9.14 0.36 1.57
N ALA A 95 -8.18 0.13 0.68
CA ALA A 95 -8.47 -0.09 -0.74
C ALA A 95 -7.36 -0.90 -1.42
N GLN A 96 -7.74 -1.66 -2.44
CA GLN A 96 -6.83 -2.21 -3.43
C GLN A 96 -7.32 -1.77 -4.82
N ILE A 97 -6.48 -1.04 -5.53
CA ILE A 97 -6.82 -0.39 -6.79
C ILE A 97 -5.93 -0.96 -7.87
N GLN A 98 -6.53 -1.41 -8.96
CA GLN A 98 -5.77 -1.72 -10.17
C GLN A 98 -5.82 -0.52 -11.11
N VAL A 99 -4.65 0.01 -11.44
CA VAL A 99 -4.45 1.12 -12.38
C VAL A 99 -4.10 0.51 -13.74
N PRO A 100 -4.98 0.63 -14.75
CA PRO A 100 -4.72 0.11 -16.09
C PRO A 100 -3.43 0.68 -16.71
N SER A 101 -2.77 -0.09 -17.57
CA SER A 101 -1.51 0.30 -18.23
C SER A 101 -1.67 1.45 -19.23
N ASP A 102 -2.90 1.75 -19.66
CA ASP A 102 -3.28 2.89 -20.50
C ASP A 102 -3.62 4.15 -19.70
N SER A 103 -3.44 4.13 -18.36
CA SER A 103 -3.66 5.31 -17.53
C SER A 103 -2.64 6.42 -17.81
N PRO A 104 -3.02 7.70 -17.71
CA PRO A 104 -2.10 8.82 -17.94
C PRO A 104 -0.82 8.74 -17.09
N ALA A 105 0.30 9.21 -17.62
CA ALA A 105 1.52 9.35 -16.83
C ALA A 105 1.30 10.26 -15.61
N GLY A 106 1.88 9.88 -14.47
CA GLY A 106 1.69 10.60 -13.21
C GLY A 106 0.32 10.40 -12.57
N TRP A 107 -0.47 9.39 -12.99
CA TRP A 107 -1.79 9.11 -12.43
C TRP A 107 -1.72 8.85 -10.93
N LEU A 108 -0.78 8.00 -10.50
CA LEU A 108 -0.66 7.57 -9.12
C LEU A 108 -0.24 8.71 -8.22
N GLU A 109 0.71 9.52 -8.64
CA GLU A 109 1.16 10.72 -7.95
C GLU A 109 0.00 11.70 -7.73
N ARG A 110 -0.74 12.02 -8.80
CA ARG A 110 -1.92 12.90 -8.69
C ARG A 110 -2.99 12.34 -7.77
N TRP A 111 -3.22 11.04 -7.82
CA TRP A 111 -4.20 10.40 -6.94
C TRP A 111 -3.75 10.42 -5.47
N VAL A 112 -2.45 10.21 -5.18
CA VAL A 112 -1.90 10.34 -3.83
C VAL A 112 -2.03 11.78 -3.31
N ASP A 113 -1.81 12.79 -4.16
CA ASP A 113 -1.98 14.19 -3.78
C ASP A 113 -3.43 14.52 -3.41
N VAL A 114 -4.39 14.07 -4.22
CA VAL A 114 -5.83 14.23 -3.94
C VAL A 114 -6.21 13.54 -2.63
N LEU A 115 -5.78 12.29 -2.45
CA LEU A 115 -6.03 11.54 -1.22
C LEU A 115 -5.41 12.22 0.02
N GLY A 116 -4.21 12.77 -0.12
CA GLY A 116 -3.56 13.53 0.95
C GLY A 116 -4.36 14.75 1.36
N ALA A 117 -4.85 15.53 0.38
CA ALA A 117 -5.70 16.67 0.63
C ALA A 117 -7.01 16.29 1.34
N GLU A 118 -7.66 15.21 0.89
CA GLU A 118 -8.91 14.71 1.49
C GLU A 118 -8.74 14.23 2.93
N LEU A 119 -7.64 13.51 3.21
CA LEU A 119 -7.33 13.00 4.54
C LEU A 119 -6.64 14.03 5.44
N ALA A 120 -6.41 15.25 4.94
CA ALA A 120 -5.63 16.29 5.61
C ALA A 120 -4.23 15.80 6.07
N VAL A 121 -3.55 15.01 5.24
CA VAL A 121 -2.20 14.50 5.49
C VAL A 121 -1.26 14.80 4.33
N ARG A 122 0.04 14.81 4.63
CA ARG A 122 1.08 14.83 3.59
C ARG A 122 1.69 13.44 3.46
N PHE A 123 1.97 13.05 2.22
CA PHE A 123 2.64 11.80 1.91
C PHE A 123 4.10 12.05 1.51
N GLU A 124 5.02 11.32 2.13
CA GLU A 124 6.41 11.21 1.67
C GLU A 124 6.53 10.02 0.72
N ARG A 125 7.12 10.26 -0.46
CA ARG A 125 7.36 9.25 -1.50
C ARG A 125 8.73 8.59 -1.32
N PHE A 126 8.76 7.27 -1.41
CA PHE A 126 9.97 6.46 -1.47
C PHE A 126 9.96 5.63 -2.76
N ASP A 127 10.91 5.91 -3.65
CA ASP A 127 11.08 5.21 -4.92
C ASP A 127 12.22 4.18 -4.80
N LEU A 128 11.89 2.93 -5.02
CA LEU A 128 12.79 1.79 -4.90
C LEU A 128 12.91 1.04 -6.24
N ARG A 129 12.53 1.67 -7.38
CA ARG A 129 12.65 1.06 -8.71
C ARG A 129 14.08 0.66 -9.05
N ASP A 130 15.04 1.48 -8.63
CA ASP A 130 16.46 1.29 -8.92
C ASP A 130 17.20 0.48 -7.82
N VAL A 131 16.48 -0.01 -6.80
CA VAL A 131 17.08 -0.83 -5.73
C VAL A 131 17.21 -2.28 -6.20
N GLU A 132 18.37 -2.58 -6.78
CA GLU A 132 18.68 -3.91 -7.33
C GLU A 132 18.88 -4.96 -6.23
N ASN A 133 19.45 -4.56 -5.09
CA ASN A 133 19.78 -5.46 -3.99
C ASN A 133 18.54 -5.76 -3.12
N LEU A 134 18.19 -7.05 -3.01
CA LEU A 134 17.03 -7.49 -2.24
C LEU A 134 17.13 -7.18 -0.74
N ASN A 135 18.33 -7.27 -0.16
CA ASN A 135 18.53 -6.99 1.26
C ASN A 135 18.41 -5.50 1.55
N GLU A 136 18.91 -4.66 0.66
CA GLU A 136 18.75 -3.21 0.73
C GLU A 136 17.27 -2.82 0.60
N TRP A 137 16.58 -3.34 -0.42
CA TRP A 137 15.14 -3.14 -0.59
C TRP A 137 14.37 -3.54 0.68
N ARG A 138 14.71 -4.68 1.27
CA ARG A 138 14.08 -5.18 2.49
C ARG A 138 14.36 -4.28 3.68
N SER A 139 15.59 -3.82 3.84
CA SER A 139 15.99 -2.91 4.92
C SER A 139 15.19 -1.60 4.84
N ILE A 140 15.03 -1.04 3.63
CA ILE A 140 14.20 0.15 3.41
C ILE A 140 12.74 -0.14 3.76
N ALA A 141 12.17 -1.23 3.24
CA ALA A 141 10.79 -1.62 3.52
C ALA A 141 10.54 -1.87 5.03
N GLN A 142 11.53 -2.40 5.76
CA GLN A 142 11.49 -2.56 7.22
C GLN A 142 11.52 -1.22 7.95
N ARG A 143 12.41 -0.31 7.55
CA ARG A 143 12.52 1.04 8.11
C ARG A 143 11.21 1.84 7.93
N LEU A 144 10.56 1.68 6.78
CA LEU A 144 9.25 2.26 6.49
C LEU A 144 8.09 1.54 7.21
N GLY A 145 8.38 0.47 7.96
CA GLY A 145 7.42 -0.29 8.74
C GLY A 145 6.42 -1.09 7.90
N TRP A 146 6.78 -1.44 6.66
CA TRP A 146 5.97 -2.26 5.77
C TRP A 146 6.13 -3.75 6.02
N THR A 147 7.31 -4.19 6.46
CA THR A 147 7.57 -5.58 6.79
C THR A 147 7.90 -5.72 8.28
N ARG A 148 7.55 -6.84 8.88
CA ARG A 148 8.07 -7.25 10.20
C ARG A 148 9.05 -8.40 9.99
N GLN A 149 10.15 -8.42 10.74
CA GLN A 149 10.88 -9.68 10.89
C GLN A 149 9.94 -10.67 11.58
N ARG A 150 9.66 -11.80 10.91
CA ARG A 150 9.23 -13.00 11.64
C ARG A 150 10.45 -13.42 12.44
N ALA A 151 10.38 -13.33 13.77
CA ALA A 151 11.32 -14.06 14.61
C ALA A 151 11.11 -15.54 14.29
N VAL A 152 12.03 -16.12 13.53
CA VAL A 152 12.11 -17.57 13.39
C VAL A 152 12.58 -18.06 14.75
N ARG A 153 11.67 -18.68 15.51
CA ARG A 153 12.04 -19.53 16.64
C ARG A 153 12.31 -20.93 16.12
#